data_AF-A0A9C9XTT0-F1
#
_entry.id   AF-A0A9C9XTT0-F1
#
_cell.length_a   1.000
_cell.length_b   1.000
_cell.length_c   1.000
_cell.angle_alpha   90.00
_cell.angle_beta   90.00
_cell.angle_gamma   90.00
#
_symmetry.space_group_name_H-M   'P 1'
#
loop_
_entity.id
_entity.type
_entity.pdbx_description
1 polymer ?
#
loop_
_entity_poly.entity_id
_entity_poly.type
_entity_poly.pdbx_seq_one_letter_code
_entity_poly.pdbx_strand_id
1 'polypeptide(L)'
;FESLREGRREHTLGRGVFLGTVHSAKGREFAHVLLPDGGWRGASADERRLYYVAMTRARESLTLFERDDATNPFTPALRGSFLLRVRPGRQHRAQPVEQVRYHLLGMEDLYLGFAARYPAGHPVHQGLRRLGPGSRLELRLRQDRILLCDQGLALAALSRRAVERWRPRLENVCEVRVLAMVRRTAAEGDPDYRDRCRLESWEVPVVEVLVRPESGSR
;
A
#
# COMPACT_ATOMS: atom_id res chain seq x y z
N PHE A 1 7.57 9.48 12.49
CA PHE A 1 7.82 9.08 11.07
C PHE A 1 8.53 7.73 10.96
N GLU A 2 9.30 7.34 11.98
CA GLU A 2 10.00 6.05 12.05
C GLU A 2 9.08 4.89 12.45
N SER A 3 8.12 5.14 13.35
CA SER A 3 7.15 4.17 13.86
C SER A 3 6.19 3.57 12.82
N LEU A 4 5.84 4.30 11.75
CA LEU A 4 5.04 3.74 10.64
C LEU A 4 5.88 2.93 9.64
N ARG A 5 7.21 3.10 9.65
CA ARG A 5 8.14 2.22 8.93
C ARG A 5 8.44 0.96 9.74
N GLU A 6 8.40 1.05 11.07
CA GLU A 6 8.55 -0.09 11.98
C GLU A 6 7.32 -1.01 12.02
N GLY A 7 6.10 -0.48 11.86
CA GLY A 7 4.90 -1.31 11.67
C GLY A 7 4.94 -2.19 10.40
N ARG A 8 5.82 -1.87 9.43
CA ARG A 8 6.10 -2.70 8.26
C ARG A 8 7.13 -3.81 8.52
N ARG A 9 7.89 -3.69 9.63
CA ARG A 9 8.87 -4.69 10.11
C ARG A 9 8.26 -5.64 11.13
N GLU A 10 7.27 -5.19 11.90
CA GLU A 10 6.44 -6.05 12.75
C GLU A 10 5.35 -6.73 11.93
N HIS A 11 5.79 -7.75 11.21
CA HIS A 11 5.00 -8.59 10.33
C HIS A 11 3.94 -9.45 11.05
N THR A 12 2.98 -8.85 11.75
CA THR A 12 1.74 -9.53 12.17
C THR A 12 0.61 -8.51 12.41
N LEU A 13 0.00 -7.97 11.36
CA LEU A 13 -1.28 -7.27 11.46
C LEU A 13 -2.40 -8.21 10.97
N GLY A 14 -2.83 -9.14 11.84
CA GLY A 14 -4.04 -9.95 11.66
C GLY A 14 -3.99 -11.04 10.57
N ARG A 15 -5.16 -11.39 10.03
CA ARG A 15 -5.34 -12.30 8.88
C ARG A 15 -4.96 -11.56 7.60
N GLY A 16 -3.78 -11.83 7.05
CA GLY A 16 -3.29 -11.15 5.85
C GLY A 16 -2.18 -11.92 5.13
N VAL A 17 -1.67 -11.33 4.06
CA VAL A 17 -0.56 -11.89 3.27
C VAL A 17 0.76 -11.27 3.71
N PHE A 18 1.74 -12.12 4.01
CA PHE A 18 3.12 -11.71 4.27
C PHE A 18 3.93 -11.79 2.97
N LEU A 19 4.55 -10.69 2.57
CA LEU A 19 5.55 -10.66 1.50
C LEU A 19 6.89 -10.26 2.11
N GLY A 20 7.91 -11.09 1.90
CA GLY A 20 9.24 -10.89 2.46
C GLY A 20 10.27 -11.78 1.78
N THR A 21 11.50 -11.72 2.28
CA THR A 21 12.55 -12.63 1.85
C THR A 21 12.47 -13.93 2.65
N VAL A 22 13.08 -15.00 2.14
CA VAL A 22 13.14 -16.26 2.89
C VAL A 22 13.88 -16.09 4.22
N HIS A 23 14.90 -15.22 4.25
CA HIS A 23 15.63 -14.88 5.48
C HIS A 23 14.73 -14.23 6.52
N SER A 24 13.84 -13.31 6.15
CA SER A 24 12.93 -12.65 7.10
C SER A 24 11.81 -13.57 7.60
N ALA A 25 11.55 -14.69 6.90
CA ALA A 25 10.59 -15.71 7.29
C ALA A 25 11.16 -16.77 8.26
N LYS A 26 12.47 -16.73 8.58
CA LYS A 26 13.09 -17.70 9.48
C LYS A 26 12.46 -17.64 10.87
N GLY A 27 12.16 -18.80 11.46
CA GLY A 27 11.52 -18.91 12.78
C GLY A 27 10.02 -18.64 12.79
N ARG A 28 9.41 -18.41 11.62
CA ARG A 28 7.96 -18.28 11.44
C ARG A 28 7.41 -19.48 10.69
N GLU A 29 6.11 -19.67 10.74
CA GLU A 29 5.38 -20.66 9.93
C GLU A 29 4.08 -20.02 9.45
N PHE A 30 3.61 -20.47 8.28
CA PHE A 30 2.42 -19.97 7.61
C PHE A 30 1.53 -21.14 7.21
N ALA A 31 0.21 -20.96 7.26
CA ALA A 31 -0.73 -21.96 6.75
C ALA A 31 -0.43 -22.30 5.28
N HIS A 32 -0.28 -21.27 4.45
CA HIS A 32 0.04 -21.41 3.03
C HIS A 32 1.29 -20.62 2.67
N VAL A 33 2.20 -21.25 1.92
CA VAL A 33 3.41 -20.59 1.39
C VAL A 33 3.36 -20.62 -0.14
N LEU A 34 3.53 -19.43 -0.73
CA LEU A 34 3.75 -19.24 -2.14
C LEU A 34 5.20 -18.81 -2.32
N LEU A 35 5.99 -19.57 -3.08
CA LEU A 35 7.41 -19.28 -3.33
C LEU A 35 7.63 -18.88 -4.79
N PRO A 36 7.70 -17.57 -5.10
CA PRO A 36 7.97 -17.09 -6.44
C PRO A 36 9.36 -17.51 -6.95
N ASP A 37 9.50 -17.58 -8.27
CA ASP A 37 10.73 -17.99 -8.95
C ASP A 37 11.49 -16.83 -9.60
N GLY A 38 12.67 -17.12 -10.13
CA GLY A 38 13.52 -16.17 -10.87
C GLY A 38 14.73 -15.64 -10.10
N GLY A 39 14.82 -15.98 -8.80
CA GLY A 39 15.95 -15.65 -7.93
C GLY A 39 16.84 -16.83 -7.55
N TRP A 40 16.53 -18.05 -8.02
CA TRP A 40 17.22 -19.29 -7.66
C TRP A 40 18.11 -19.73 -8.82
N ARG A 41 19.42 -19.51 -8.72
CA ARG A 41 20.34 -19.70 -9.87
C ARG A 41 21.67 -20.36 -9.51
N GLY A 42 22.10 -20.25 -8.27
CA GLY A 42 23.42 -20.67 -7.84
C GLY A 42 23.60 -22.19 -7.69
N ALA A 43 22.50 -22.94 -7.54
CA ALA A 43 22.47 -24.39 -7.28
C ALA A 43 23.35 -24.84 -6.08
N SER A 44 23.85 -23.90 -5.28
CA SER A 44 24.79 -24.13 -4.20
C SER A 44 24.11 -24.85 -3.04
N ALA A 45 24.90 -25.48 -2.17
CA ALA A 45 24.38 -26.13 -0.97
C ALA A 45 23.64 -25.12 -0.06
N ASP A 46 24.12 -23.88 0.03
CA ASP A 46 23.50 -22.85 0.85
C ASP A 46 22.20 -22.31 0.25
N GLU A 47 22.17 -22.10 -1.08
CA GLU A 47 20.94 -21.70 -1.76
C GLU A 47 19.88 -22.83 -1.68
N ARG A 48 20.30 -24.09 -1.77
CA ARG A 48 19.44 -25.26 -1.55
C ARG A 48 18.87 -25.30 -0.13
N ARG A 49 19.70 -25.05 0.88
CA ARG A 49 19.26 -24.96 2.29
C ARG A 49 18.25 -23.84 2.46
N LEU A 50 18.48 -22.68 1.85
CA LEU A 50 17.55 -21.57 1.88
C LEU A 50 16.22 -21.92 1.22
N TYR A 51 16.24 -22.57 0.05
CA TYR A 51 15.04 -23.04 -0.64
C TYR A 51 14.23 -24.02 0.23
N TYR A 52 14.91 -24.99 0.85
CA TYR A 52 14.30 -25.92 1.80
C TYR A 52 13.71 -25.23 3.03
N VAL A 53 14.40 -24.23 3.59
CA VAL A 53 13.88 -23.42 4.70
C VAL A 53 12.58 -22.73 4.29
N ALA A 54 12.52 -22.15 3.09
CA ALA A 54 11.31 -21.53 2.55
C ALA A 54 10.14 -22.54 2.45
N MET A 55 10.41 -23.72 1.88
CA MET A 55 9.41 -24.79 1.73
C MET A 55 8.83 -25.23 3.07
N THR A 56 9.70 -25.43 4.07
CA THR A 56 9.31 -25.90 5.41
C THR A 56 8.63 -24.84 6.28
N ARG A 57 8.45 -23.61 5.78
CA ARG A 57 7.59 -22.63 6.47
C ARG A 57 6.10 -22.94 6.29
N ALA A 58 5.74 -23.80 5.34
CA ALA A 58 4.36 -24.17 5.05
C ALA A 58 3.82 -25.22 6.04
N ARG A 59 2.64 -24.96 6.62
CA ARG A 59 1.94 -25.91 7.50
C ARG A 59 0.87 -26.72 6.79
N GLU A 60 0.17 -26.12 5.82
CA GLU A 60 -0.99 -26.74 5.15
C GLU A 60 -0.75 -26.89 3.64
N SER A 61 -0.30 -25.84 2.95
CA SER A 61 -0.01 -25.93 1.51
C SER A 61 1.25 -25.18 1.09
N LEU A 62 1.94 -25.75 0.11
CA LEU A 62 3.14 -25.19 -0.52
C LEU A 62 2.91 -25.08 -2.03
N THR A 63 3.02 -23.86 -2.54
CA THR A 63 2.98 -23.58 -3.98
C THR A 63 4.34 -23.05 -4.43
N LEU A 64 5.00 -23.80 -5.32
CA LEU A 64 6.26 -23.41 -5.94
C LEU A 64 5.98 -22.91 -7.35
N PHE A 65 6.50 -21.75 -7.68
CA PHE A 65 6.42 -21.23 -9.04
C PHE A 65 7.65 -21.69 -9.82
N GLU A 66 7.47 -21.90 -11.12
CA GLU A 66 8.55 -22.16 -12.08
C GLU A 66 8.35 -21.18 -13.22
N ARG A 67 9.39 -20.39 -13.52
CA ARG A 67 9.34 -19.42 -14.63
C ARG A 67 9.86 -20.05 -15.91
N ASP A 68 9.16 -19.85 -17.02
CA ASP A 68 9.61 -20.35 -18.33
C ASP A 68 10.92 -19.69 -18.80
N ASP A 69 11.21 -18.47 -18.33
CA ASP A 69 12.41 -17.70 -18.68
C ASP A 69 13.58 -17.88 -17.68
N ALA A 70 13.41 -18.70 -16.64
CA ALA A 70 14.47 -18.98 -15.67
C ALA A 70 14.39 -20.42 -15.14
N THR A 71 15.49 -21.17 -15.24
CA THR A 71 15.53 -22.55 -14.74
C THR A 71 15.85 -22.57 -13.25
N ASN A 72 14.86 -22.89 -12.42
CA ASN A 72 15.10 -23.20 -11.01
C ASN A 72 15.81 -24.57 -10.87
N PRO A 73 17.01 -24.65 -10.25
CA PRO A 73 17.76 -25.89 -10.16
C PRO A 73 17.18 -26.91 -9.17
N PHE A 74 16.24 -26.51 -8.30
CA PHE A 74 15.75 -27.35 -7.20
C PHE A 74 14.43 -28.04 -7.51
N THR A 75 13.54 -27.41 -8.29
CA THR A 75 12.23 -27.98 -8.63
C THR A 75 12.27 -29.27 -9.47
N PRO A 76 13.27 -29.54 -10.34
CA PRO A 76 13.33 -30.80 -11.11
C PRO A 76 13.58 -32.04 -10.23
N ALA A 77 14.16 -31.85 -9.03
CA ALA A 77 14.41 -32.91 -8.07
C ALA A 77 13.14 -33.34 -7.31
N LEU A 78 12.10 -32.49 -7.28
CA LEU A 78 10.83 -32.80 -6.64
C LEU A 78 10.01 -33.74 -7.53
N ARG A 79 9.84 -34.99 -7.09
CA ARG A 79 9.09 -36.05 -7.78
C ARG A 79 8.28 -36.88 -6.79
N GLY A 80 7.05 -37.25 -7.15
CA GLY A 80 6.20 -38.12 -6.35
C GLY A 80 4.72 -37.76 -6.47
N SER A 81 3.86 -38.61 -5.91
CA SER A 81 2.39 -38.43 -5.91
C SER A 81 1.90 -37.26 -5.05
N PHE A 82 2.77 -36.68 -4.23
CA PHE A 82 2.49 -35.50 -3.42
C PHE A 82 2.58 -34.18 -4.21
N LEU A 83 2.96 -34.23 -5.49
CA LEU A 83 3.12 -33.05 -6.33
C LEU A 83 1.99 -32.96 -7.36
N LEU A 84 1.27 -31.84 -7.33
CA LEU A 84 0.40 -31.42 -8.41
C LEU A 84 1.14 -30.38 -9.26
N ARG A 85 1.58 -30.78 -10.46
CA ARG A 85 2.20 -29.85 -11.42
C ARG A 85 1.13 -29.26 -12.33
N VAL A 86 0.79 -27.99 -12.09
CA VAL A 86 -0.13 -27.23 -12.94
C VAL A 86 0.68 -26.33 -13.85
N ARG A 87 0.57 -26.52 -15.17
CA ARG A 87 0.89 -25.46 -16.11
C ARG A 87 -0.36 -24.63 -16.29
N PRO A 88 -0.39 -23.35 -15.86
CA PRO A 88 -1.56 -22.53 -16.12
C PRO A 88 -1.79 -22.54 -17.63
N GLY A 89 -2.97 -23.00 -18.06
CA GLY A 89 -3.33 -22.90 -19.46
C GLY A 89 -3.22 -21.43 -19.90
N ARG A 90 -2.88 -21.17 -21.17
CA ARG A 90 -2.86 -19.81 -21.77
C ARG A 90 -4.18 -19.04 -21.63
N GLN A 91 -5.20 -19.62 -20.99
CA GLN A 91 -6.56 -19.14 -20.88
C GLN A 91 -7.03 -19.04 -19.43
N HIS A 92 -6.21 -18.53 -18.52
CA HIS A 92 -6.76 -17.46 -17.71
C HIS A 92 -6.38 -16.18 -18.45
N ARG A 93 -7.24 -15.75 -19.38
CA ARG A 93 -7.48 -14.30 -19.48
C ARG A 93 -7.83 -14.00 -18.03
N ALA A 94 -6.91 -13.41 -17.26
CA ALA A 94 -7.31 -12.79 -16.02
C ALA A 94 -8.56 -12.02 -16.45
N GLN A 95 -9.75 -12.40 -15.93
CA GLN A 95 -10.85 -11.44 -15.92
C GLN A 95 -10.15 -10.19 -15.48
N PRO A 96 -10.05 -9.14 -16.34
CA PRO A 96 -9.11 -8.07 -16.10
C PRO A 96 -9.39 -7.70 -14.67
N VAL A 97 -8.45 -8.04 -13.77
CA VAL A 97 -8.49 -7.53 -12.41
C VAL A 97 -8.41 -6.09 -12.78
N GLU A 98 -9.57 -5.40 -12.76
CA GLU A 98 -9.71 -4.05 -13.32
C GLU A 98 -8.44 -3.38 -12.87
N GLN A 99 -7.58 -2.95 -13.82
CA GLN A 99 -6.13 -2.84 -13.61
C GLN A 99 -5.81 -1.69 -12.62
N VAL A 100 -6.36 -1.78 -11.42
CA VAL A 100 -6.56 -0.74 -10.46
C VAL A 100 -5.22 -0.57 -9.82
N ARG A 101 -4.72 0.64 -9.93
CA ARG A 101 -3.46 1.03 -9.32
C ARG A 101 -3.77 1.66 -7.98
N TYR A 102 -3.17 1.09 -6.95
CA TYR A 102 -3.18 1.66 -5.62
C TYR A 102 -2.07 2.71 -5.54
N HIS A 103 -2.43 3.91 -5.14
CA HIS A 103 -1.50 5.01 -4.91
C HIS A 103 -1.62 5.50 -3.48
N LEU A 104 -0.48 5.64 -2.80
CA LEU A 104 -0.42 6.28 -1.49
C LEU A 104 -0.33 7.80 -1.67
N LEU A 105 -1.25 8.54 -1.06
CA LEU A 105 -1.13 9.98 -0.83
C LEU A 105 -0.54 10.21 0.56
N GLY A 106 0.79 10.28 0.60
CA GLY A 106 1.56 10.48 1.82
C GLY A 106 1.68 11.94 2.21
N MET A 107 2.49 12.20 3.25
CA MET A 107 2.67 13.55 3.80
C MET A 107 3.28 14.56 2.80
N GLU A 108 4.06 14.10 1.83
CA GLU A 108 4.60 14.94 0.74
C GLU A 108 3.54 15.38 -0.27
N ASP A 109 2.45 14.62 -0.36
CA ASP A 109 1.37 14.86 -1.31
C ASP A 109 0.24 15.69 -0.72
N LEU A 110 0.27 15.96 0.58
CA LEU A 110 -0.75 16.69 1.30
C LEU A 110 -0.26 18.08 1.68
N TYR A 111 -1.16 19.06 1.63
CA TYR A 111 -0.91 20.37 2.20
C TYR A 111 -1.08 20.30 3.72
N LEU A 112 0.03 20.07 4.41
CA LEU A 112 0.04 19.73 5.84
C LEU A 112 -0.53 20.81 6.74
N GLY A 113 -0.46 22.08 6.36
CA GLY A 113 -1.05 23.20 7.10
C GLY A 113 -2.54 23.45 6.82
N PHE A 114 -3.22 22.58 6.06
CA PHE A 114 -4.59 22.84 5.62
C PHE A 114 -5.57 23.00 6.78
N ALA A 115 -5.56 22.09 7.76
CA ALA A 115 -6.47 22.17 8.92
C ALA A 115 -6.01 23.25 9.92
N ALA A 116 -4.69 23.48 10.03
CA ALA A 116 -4.09 24.42 10.97
C ALA A 116 -4.58 25.87 10.80
N ARG A 117 -4.94 26.28 9.58
CA ARG A 117 -5.44 27.64 9.31
C ARG A 117 -6.81 27.94 9.92
N TYR A 118 -7.55 26.91 10.34
CA TYR A 118 -8.91 27.05 10.84
C TYR A 118 -8.92 27.09 12.37
N PRO A 119 -9.76 27.93 13.00
CA PRO A 119 -9.88 28.00 14.44
C PRO A 119 -10.40 26.67 15.03
N ALA A 120 -10.18 26.45 16.33
CA ALA A 120 -10.55 25.21 17.03
C ALA A 120 -12.02 24.79 16.86
N GLY A 121 -12.95 25.76 16.76
CA GLY A 121 -14.38 25.51 16.57
C GLY A 121 -14.80 25.20 15.14
N HIS A 122 -13.88 25.19 14.17
CA HIS A 122 -14.23 24.92 12.78
C HIS A 122 -14.58 23.43 12.56
N PRO A 123 -15.63 23.10 11.77
CA PRO A 123 -16.09 21.71 11.56
C PRO A 123 -15.04 20.72 11.05
N VAL A 124 -13.99 21.22 10.39
CA VAL A 124 -12.86 20.41 9.88
C VAL A 124 -12.26 19.52 10.97
N HIS A 125 -12.10 20.04 12.19
CA HIS A 125 -11.44 19.33 13.28
C HIS A 125 -12.31 18.20 13.82
N GLN A 126 -13.63 18.43 13.91
CA GLN A 126 -14.57 17.39 14.27
C GLN A 126 -14.66 16.32 13.18
N GLY A 127 -14.64 16.72 11.90
CA GLY A 127 -14.62 15.80 10.77
C GLY A 127 -13.40 14.89 10.78
N LEU A 128 -12.20 15.46 10.98
CA LEU A 128 -10.95 14.70 11.08
C LEU A 128 -10.96 13.69 12.23
N ARG A 129 -11.45 14.09 13.42
CA ARG A 129 -11.55 13.20 14.59
C ARG A 129 -12.47 12.00 14.39
N ARG A 130 -13.43 12.08 13.47
CA ARG A 130 -14.32 10.96 13.14
C ARG A 130 -13.69 9.96 12.19
N LEU A 131 -12.60 10.32 11.53
CA LEU A 131 -11.91 9.42 10.59
C LEU A 131 -11.05 8.41 11.35
N GLY A 132 -10.99 7.20 10.82
CA GLY A 132 -10.05 6.16 11.21
C GLY A 132 -9.58 5.36 10.01
N PRO A 133 -8.65 4.40 10.19
CA PRO A 133 -8.25 3.49 9.12
C PRO A 133 -9.48 2.80 8.50
N GLY A 134 -9.58 2.85 7.17
CA GLY A 134 -10.70 2.33 6.40
C GLY A 134 -11.83 3.33 6.11
N SER A 135 -11.86 4.50 6.76
CA SER A 135 -12.83 5.56 6.42
C SER A 135 -12.71 5.97 4.96
N ARG A 136 -13.85 6.19 4.29
CA ARG A 136 -13.91 6.58 2.88
C ARG A 136 -13.96 8.09 2.75
N LEU A 137 -13.23 8.61 1.76
CA LEU A 137 -13.21 10.03 1.41
C LEU A 137 -13.44 10.18 -0.09
N GLU A 138 -13.63 11.42 -0.52
CA GLU A 138 -13.73 11.79 -1.93
C GLU A 138 -12.64 12.78 -2.29
N LEU A 139 -12.02 12.62 -3.46
CA LEU A 139 -11.19 13.66 -4.06
C LEU A 139 -12.08 14.58 -4.89
N ARG A 140 -12.10 15.88 -4.56
CA ARG A 140 -12.85 16.88 -5.33
C ARG A 140 -11.96 18.02 -5.77
N LEU A 141 -11.99 18.35 -7.05
CA LEU A 141 -11.40 19.59 -7.56
C LEU A 141 -12.33 20.76 -7.22
N ARG A 142 -11.84 21.75 -6.48
CA ARG A 142 -12.53 23.02 -6.25
C ARG A 142 -11.56 24.16 -6.56
N GLN A 143 -11.95 25.04 -7.47
CA GLN A 143 -11.08 26.08 -8.03
C GLN A 143 -9.82 25.44 -8.64
N ASP A 144 -8.67 25.61 -7.98
CA ASP A 144 -7.39 25.06 -8.42
C ASP A 144 -6.73 24.16 -7.37
N ARG A 145 -7.55 23.58 -6.47
CA ARG A 145 -7.08 22.64 -5.46
C ARG A 145 -7.88 21.36 -5.51
N ILE A 146 -7.18 20.25 -5.32
CA ILE A 146 -7.82 18.95 -5.07
C ILE A 146 -7.92 18.77 -3.56
N LEU A 147 -9.14 18.54 -3.09
CA LEU A 147 -9.49 18.42 -1.68
C LEU A 147 -9.89 16.99 -1.36
N LEU A 148 -9.52 16.54 -0.16
CA LEU A 148 -10.07 15.34 0.46
C LEU A 148 -11.32 15.74 1.24
N CYS A 149 -12.47 15.23 0.82
CA CYS A 149 -13.77 15.57 1.37
C CYS A 149 -14.43 14.37 2.05
N ASP A 150 -15.11 14.63 3.16
CA ASP A 150 -16.08 13.72 3.79
C ASP A 150 -17.45 14.39 3.72
N GLN A 151 -18.42 13.75 3.05
CA GLN A 151 -19.79 14.29 2.88
C GLN A 151 -19.82 15.77 2.42
N GLY A 152 -18.90 16.14 1.53
CA GLY A 152 -18.76 17.50 1.00
C GLY A 152 -17.99 18.50 1.89
N LEU A 153 -17.67 18.16 3.14
CA LEU A 153 -16.78 18.94 4.00
C LEU A 153 -15.32 18.66 3.63
N ALA A 154 -14.56 19.70 3.30
CA ALA A 154 -13.13 19.56 3.00
C ALA A 154 -12.31 19.38 4.28
N LEU A 155 -11.65 18.24 4.40
CA LEU A 155 -10.86 17.84 5.58
C LEU A 155 -9.35 18.01 5.37
N ALA A 156 -8.88 17.80 4.15
CA ALA A 156 -7.50 18.05 3.75
C ALA A 156 -7.43 18.53 2.30
N ALA A 157 -6.25 18.99 1.89
CA ALA A 157 -5.97 19.37 0.52
C ALA A 157 -4.68 18.73 0.05
N LEU A 158 -4.57 18.45 -1.24
CA LEU A 158 -3.32 18.02 -1.87
C LEU A 158 -2.32 19.17 -1.94
N SER A 159 -1.04 18.85 -1.94
CA SER A 159 0.06 19.78 -2.22
C SER A 159 0.02 20.22 -3.69
N ARG A 160 0.66 21.34 -4.03
CA ARG A 160 0.69 21.85 -5.42
C ARG A 160 1.21 20.80 -6.42
N ARG A 161 2.33 20.15 -6.07
CA ARG A 161 2.91 19.06 -6.88
C ARG A 161 1.96 17.88 -7.04
N ALA A 162 1.23 17.52 -5.98
CA ALA A 162 0.26 16.45 -6.05
C ALA A 162 -0.95 16.85 -6.91
N VAL A 163 -1.42 18.11 -6.86
CA VAL A 163 -2.51 18.59 -7.73
C VAL A 163 -2.16 18.41 -9.21
N GLU A 164 -0.97 18.83 -9.64
CA GLU A 164 -0.50 18.66 -11.03
C GLU A 164 -0.53 17.19 -11.47
N ARG A 165 -0.07 16.28 -10.59
CA ARG A 165 -0.02 14.83 -10.84
C ARG A 165 -1.40 14.16 -10.86
N TRP A 166 -2.33 14.67 -10.06
CA TRP A 166 -3.63 14.03 -9.81
C TRP A 166 -4.79 14.61 -10.59
N ARG A 167 -4.69 15.87 -11.03
CA ARG A 167 -5.70 16.53 -11.88
C ARG A 167 -6.10 15.68 -13.10
N PRO A 168 -5.19 15.12 -13.92
CA PRO A 168 -5.59 14.30 -15.06
C PRO A 168 -6.18 12.94 -14.68
N ARG A 169 -5.95 12.45 -13.46
CA ARG A 169 -6.38 11.11 -13.01
C ARG A 169 -7.67 11.13 -12.21
N LEU A 170 -8.19 12.31 -11.90
CA LEU A 170 -9.27 12.49 -10.93
C LEU A 170 -10.55 11.76 -11.35
N GLU A 171 -10.87 11.78 -12.64
CA GLU A 171 -12.04 11.09 -13.22
C GLU A 171 -11.95 9.56 -13.11
N ASN A 172 -10.74 9.04 -12.98
CA ASN A 172 -10.47 7.61 -12.89
C ASN A 172 -10.34 7.10 -11.44
N VAL A 173 -10.48 7.99 -10.46
CA VAL A 173 -10.46 7.62 -9.04
C VAL A 173 -11.72 6.82 -8.72
N CYS A 174 -11.52 5.57 -8.30
CA CYS A 174 -12.60 4.65 -7.95
C CYS A 174 -12.90 4.69 -6.45
N GLU A 175 -11.87 4.79 -5.61
CA GLU A 175 -12.02 4.78 -4.17
C GLU A 175 -10.86 5.54 -3.51
N VAL A 176 -11.16 6.20 -2.39
CA VAL A 176 -10.17 6.80 -1.50
C VAL A 176 -10.44 6.32 -0.09
N ARG A 177 -9.42 5.74 0.56
CA ARG A 177 -9.54 5.20 1.92
C ARG A 177 -8.45 5.76 2.80
N VAL A 178 -8.80 6.13 4.03
CA VAL A 178 -7.84 6.53 5.05
C VAL A 178 -7.03 5.32 5.46
N LEU A 179 -5.70 5.42 5.38
CA LEU A 179 -4.77 4.43 5.90
C LEU A 179 -4.34 4.76 7.33
N ALA A 180 -4.10 6.03 7.62
CA ALA A 180 -3.65 6.48 8.93
C ALA A 180 -4.04 7.94 9.19
N MET A 181 -4.25 8.27 10.46
CA MET A 181 -4.38 9.64 10.94
C MET A 181 -3.06 10.07 11.58
N VAL A 182 -2.44 11.11 11.04
CA VAL A 182 -1.16 11.62 11.54
C VAL A 182 -1.41 12.90 12.32
N ARG A 183 -1.03 12.92 13.59
CA ARG A 183 -1.01 14.14 14.39
C ARG A 183 0.24 14.96 14.02
N ARG A 184 0.04 16.25 13.78
CA ARG A 184 1.04 17.25 13.47
C ARG A 184 1.01 18.36 14.52
N THR A 185 2.16 18.95 14.79
CA THR A 185 2.26 20.14 15.65
C THR A 185 2.81 21.34 14.87
N ALA A 186 2.50 22.56 15.35
CA ALA A 186 3.03 23.78 14.77
C ALA A 186 4.57 23.85 14.84
N ALA A 187 5.18 23.22 15.86
CA ALA A 187 6.63 23.18 16.06
C ALA A 187 7.36 22.39 14.96
N GLU A 188 6.73 21.34 14.42
CA GLU A 188 7.24 20.50 13.32
C GLU A 188 7.11 21.17 11.94
N GLY A 189 6.38 22.30 11.87
CA GLY A 189 6.19 23.07 10.65
C GLY A 189 7.38 23.97 10.34
N ASP A 190 7.54 24.27 9.05
CA ASP A 190 8.44 25.31 8.57
C ASP A 190 8.12 26.66 9.26
N PRO A 191 9.11 27.35 9.84
CA PRO A 191 8.93 28.63 10.51
C PRO A 191 8.07 29.63 9.73
N ASP A 192 8.20 29.67 8.40
CA ASP A 192 7.47 30.59 7.51
C ASP A 192 5.95 30.37 7.51
N TYR A 193 5.50 29.21 8.02
CA TYR A 193 4.10 28.81 8.06
C TYR A 193 3.52 28.77 9.48
N ARG A 194 4.34 29.03 10.52
CA ARG A 194 3.89 29.03 11.92
C ARG A 194 2.85 30.11 12.19
N ASP A 195 3.04 31.30 11.63
CA ASP A 195 2.11 32.44 11.81
C ASP A 195 0.73 32.19 11.20
N ARG A 196 0.63 31.24 10.26
CA ARG A 196 -0.65 30.86 9.62
C ARG A 196 -1.38 29.76 10.38
N CYS A 197 -0.73 29.15 11.37
CA CYS A 197 -1.32 28.10 12.20
C CYS A 197 -2.11 28.74 13.36
N ARG A 198 -3.40 28.44 13.43
CA ARG A 198 -4.30 28.86 14.51
C ARG A 198 -4.42 27.81 15.62
N LEU A 199 -3.69 26.70 15.50
CA LEU A 199 -3.68 25.59 16.44
C LEU A 199 -2.26 25.10 16.67
N GLU A 200 -2.00 24.65 17.90
CA GLU A 200 -0.73 24.01 18.27
C GLU A 200 -0.60 22.60 17.70
N SER A 201 -1.71 21.88 17.54
CA SER A 201 -1.73 20.54 16.92
C SER A 201 -3.02 20.27 16.17
N TRP A 202 -2.92 19.48 15.10
CA TRP A 202 -4.04 19.06 14.25
C TRP A 202 -3.76 17.69 13.60
N GLU A 203 -4.76 17.12 12.95
CA GLU A 203 -4.67 15.80 12.30
C GLU A 203 -4.58 15.93 10.77
N VAL A 204 -3.90 14.98 10.14
CA VAL A 204 -3.74 14.88 8.69
C VAL A 204 -4.06 13.44 8.25
N PRO A 205 -5.03 13.23 7.35
CA PRO A 205 -5.40 11.90 6.89
C PRO A 205 -4.49 11.47 5.74
N VAL A 206 -3.68 10.43 5.97
CA VAL A 206 -2.93 9.73 4.92
C VAL A 206 -3.87 8.72 4.28
N VAL A 207 -3.98 8.75 2.95
CA VAL A 207 -4.96 7.94 2.21
C VAL A 207 -4.33 7.07 1.15
N GLU A 208 -4.94 5.92 0.89
CA GLU A 208 -4.78 5.18 -0.36
C GLU A 208 -5.86 5.60 -1.36
N VAL A 209 -5.48 5.65 -2.63
CA VAL A 209 -6.36 5.98 -3.73
C VAL A 209 -6.28 4.88 -4.77
N LEU A 210 -7.44 4.33 -5.13
CA LEU A 210 -7.60 3.33 -6.16
C LEU A 210 -7.94 4.04 -7.46
N VAL A 211 -7.12 3.85 -8.49
CA VAL A 211 -7.29 4.47 -9.80
C VAL A 211 -7.43 3.40 -10.86
N ARG A 212 -8.50 3.45 -11.64
CA ARG A 212 -8.62 2.60 -12.84
C ARG A 212 -7.78 3.22 -13.97
N PRO A 213 -7.09 2.44 -14.80
CA PRO A 213 -6.41 3.02 -15.94
C PRO A 213 -7.45 3.56 -16.89
N GLU A 214 -7.11 4.66 -17.57
CA GLU A 214 -7.90 5.16 -18.68
C GLU A 214 -8.14 4.00 -19.64
N SER A 215 -9.40 3.78 -20.01
CA SER A 215 -9.73 2.84 -21.08
C SER A 215 -9.24 3.48 -22.38
N GLY A 216 -7.94 3.37 -22.64
CA GLY A 216 -7.34 3.80 -23.89
C GLY A 216 -8.02 3.06 -25.01
N SER A 217 -8.62 3.83 -25.92
CA SER A 217 -8.99 3.42 -27.27
C SER A 217 -7.98 2.42 -27.80
N ARG A 218 -8.48 1.29 -28.29
CA ARG A 218 -7.73 0.43 -29.20
C ARG A 218 -7.21 1.23 -30.39
#